data_AF-A0AB38ECV2-F1
#
_entry.id   AF-A0AB38ECV2-F1
#
_cell.length_a   1.000
_cell.length_b   1.000
_cell.length_c   1.000
_cell.angle_alpha   90.00
_cell.angle_beta   90.00
_cell.angle_gamma   90.00
#
_symmetry.space_group_name_H-M   'P 1'
#
loop_
_entity.id
_entity.type
_entity.pdbx_description
1 polymer ?
#
loop_
_entity_poly.entity_id
_entity_poly.type
_entity_poly.pdbx_seq_one_letter_code
_entity_poly.pdbx_strand_id
1 'polypeptide(L)'
;MKAICTSPQAHEDKEKRYTAAIWCGIFYAVAGIFGATLAGLFSAFPKELILSIAALALLGSITNGLTLAMAMAKPRQREPALITFMVTASGLTLFSIGSAFWGIVAGLLTLLILNARKA
;
A
#
# COMPACT_ATOMS: atom_id res chain seq x y z
N MET A 1 6.28 4.14 -3.43
CA MET A 1 6.75 5.35 -4.15
C MET A 1 7.02 6.54 -3.22
N LYS A 2 6.06 6.99 -2.40
CA LYS A 2 6.22 8.18 -1.53
C LYS A 2 7.48 8.15 -0.64
N ALA A 3 7.78 7.00 -0.03
CA ALA A 3 8.97 6.80 0.79
C ALA A 3 10.30 6.84 0.02
N ILE A 4 10.30 6.51 -1.28
CA ILE A 4 11.50 6.49 -2.14
C ILE A 4 11.86 7.91 -2.55
N CYS A 5 10.88 8.70 -2.99
CA CYS A 5 11.09 10.10 -3.41
C CYS A 5 11.45 11.03 -2.23
N THR A 6 11.09 10.67 -0.99
CA THR A 6 11.46 11.40 0.23
C THR A 6 12.64 10.77 0.99
N SER A 7 13.21 9.68 0.46
CA SER A 7 14.31 8.97 1.10
C SER A 7 15.58 9.84 1.15
N PRO A 8 16.51 9.57 2.07
CA PRO A 8 17.81 10.23 2.09
C PRO A 8 18.60 10.10 0.80
N GLN A 9 18.28 9.10 -0.03
CA GLN A 9 18.94 8.85 -1.31
C GLN A 9 18.41 9.73 -2.46
N ALA A 10 17.27 10.42 -2.29
CA ALA A 10 16.72 11.29 -3.34
C ALA A 10 17.43 12.65 -3.42
N HIS A 11 17.86 13.18 -2.28
CA HIS A 11 18.72 14.36 -2.16
C HIS A 11 19.24 14.46 -0.73
N GLU A 12 20.52 14.77 -0.55
CA GLU A 12 21.14 14.90 0.78
C GLU A 12 20.44 15.99 1.60
N ASP A 13 20.15 17.11 0.93
CA ASP A 13 19.42 18.26 1.43
C ASP A 13 17.89 18.01 1.52
N LYS A 14 17.32 18.08 2.73
CA LYS A 14 15.90 17.72 3.01
C LYS A 14 14.90 18.61 2.25
N GLU A 15 15.22 19.88 2.04
CA GLU A 15 14.29 20.84 1.43
C GLU A 15 14.15 20.66 -0.10
N LYS A 16 15.15 20.06 -0.75
CA LYS A 16 15.13 19.85 -2.21
C LYS A 16 14.50 18.53 -2.64
N ARG A 17 14.15 17.64 -1.69
CA ARG A 17 13.51 16.33 -1.96
C ARG A 17 12.14 16.45 -2.62
N TYR A 18 11.49 17.62 -2.54
CA TYR A 18 10.23 17.89 -3.22
C TYR A 18 10.36 17.84 -4.76
N THR A 19 11.53 18.14 -5.31
CA THR A 19 11.77 18.11 -6.77
C THR A 19 11.50 16.72 -7.36
N ALA A 20 11.90 15.65 -6.68
CA ALA A 20 11.62 14.27 -7.10
C ALA A 20 10.11 13.95 -7.10
N ALA A 21 9.37 14.53 -6.14
CA ALA A 21 7.91 14.38 -6.08
C ALA A 21 7.21 15.14 -7.22
N ILE A 22 7.68 16.36 -7.56
CA ILE A 22 7.15 17.14 -8.68
C ILE A 22 7.32 16.37 -9.99
N TRP A 23 8.52 15.90 -10.29
CA TRP A 23 8.78 15.17 -11.54
C TRP A 23 7.95 13.90 -11.63
N CYS A 24 7.82 13.13 -10.53
CA CYS A 24 6.95 11.96 -10.49
C CYS A 24 5.49 12.33 -10.78
N GLY A 25 5.00 13.44 -10.21
CA GLY A 25 3.66 13.96 -10.47
C GLY A 25 3.46 14.38 -11.94
N ILE A 26 4.43 15.06 -12.54
CA ILE A 26 4.39 15.46 -13.95
C ILE A 26 4.32 14.23 -14.86
N PHE A 27 5.20 13.24 -14.67
CA PHE A 27 5.18 12.02 -15.46
C PHE A 27 3.85 11.27 -15.31
N TYR A 28 3.28 11.23 -14.11
CA TYR A 28 1.95 10.63 -13.89
C TYR A 28 0.81 11.44 -14.51
N ALA A 29 0.89 12.77 -14.52
CA ALA A 29 -0.09 13.60 -15.21
C ALA A 29 -0.05 13.37 -16.73
N VAL A 30 1.16 13.35 -17.31
CA VAL A 30 1.35 13.04 -18.74
C VAL A 30 0.84 11.64 -19.06
N ALA A 31 1.21 10.62 -18.27
CA ALA A 31 0.71 9.26 -18.44
C ALA A 31 -0.83 9.18 -18.29
N GLY A 32 -1.40 9.98 -17.38
CA GLY A 32 -2.84 10.08 -17.16
C GLY A 32 -3.59 10.67 -18.36
N ILE A 33 -2.99 11.62 -19.08
CA ILE A 33 -3.57 12.16 -20.34
C ILE A 33 -3.67 11.05 -21.40
N PHE A 34 -2.68 10.14 -21.45
CA PHE A 34 -2.74 8.94 -22.30
C PHE A 34 -3.56 7.79 -21.69
N GLY A 35 -4.27 8.02 -20.59
CA GLY A 35 -5.01 6.99 -19.86
C GLY A 35 -6.08 6.29 -20.70
N ALA A 36 -6.78 7.03 -21.58
CA ALA A 36 -7.76 6.45 -22.51
C ALA A 36 -7.10 5.48 -23.50
N THR A 37 -5.90 5.82 -23.99
CA THR A 37 -5.11 4.96 -24.88
C THR A 37 -4.63 3.70 -24.16
N LEU A 38 -4.17 3.82 -22.91
CA LEU A 38 -3.82 2.65 -22.09
C LEU A 38 -5.04 1.76 -21.82
N ALA A 39 -6.20 2.34 -21.52
CA ALA A 39 -7.44 1.57 -21.31
C ALA A 39 -7.85 0.82 -22.58
N GLY A 40 -7.74 1.46 -23.75
CA GLY A 40 -7.95 0.80 -25.05
C GLY A 40 -6.97 -0.35 -25.30
N LEU A 41 -5.69 -0.14 -25.00
CA LEU A 41 -4.66 -1.18 -25.13
C LEU A 41 -4.94 -2.38 -24.20
N PHE A 42 -5.29 -2.14 -22.94
CA PHE A 42 -5.68 -3.21 -22.02
C PHE A 42 -6.96 -3.93 -22.45
N SER A 43 -7.90 -3.25 -23.11
CA SER A 43 -9.10 -3.91 -23.65
C SER A 43 -8.81 -4.89 -24.79
N ALA A 44 -7.68 -4.73 -25.49
CA ALA A 44 -7.25 -5.62 -26.56
C ALA A 44 -6.51 -6.88 -26.06
N PHE A 45 -6.04 -6.88 -24.80
CA PHE A 45 -5.37 -8.04 -24.20
C PHE A 45 -6.38 -9.00 -23.55
N PRO A 46 -6.06 -10.31 -23.50
CA PRO A 46 -6.87 -11.28 -22.76
C PRO A 46 -6.85 -10.97 -21.27
N LYS A 47 -8.01 -11.12 -20.62
CA LYS A 47 -8.22 -10.76 -19.21
C LYS A 47 -7.30 -11.54 -18.27
N GLU A 48 -6.97 -12.76 -18.66
CA GLU A 48 -6.10 -13.68 -17.94
C GLU A 48 -4.67 -13.13 -17.82
N LEU A 49 -4.16 -12.47 -18.87
CA LEU A 49 -2.82 -11.88 -18.88
C LEU A 49 -2.74 -10.68 -17.92
N ILE A 50 -3.76 -9.82 -17.95
CA ILE A 50 -3.84 -8.64 -17.09
C ILE A 50 -3.92 -9.07 -15.61
N LEU A 51 -4.77 -10.07 -15.32
CA LEU A 51 -4.91 -10.60 -13.96
C LEU A 51 -3.58 -11.20 -13.46
N SER A 52 -2.87 -11.92 -14.33
CA SER A 52 -1.58 -12.53 -13.99
C SER A 52 -0.52 -11.46 -13.67
N ILE A 53 -0.40 -10.42 -14.50
CA ILE A 53 0.55 -9.32 -14.26
C ILE A 53 0.17 -8.55 -12.99
N ALA A 54 -1.12 -8.29 -12.76
CA ALA A 54 -1.59 -7.63 -11.54
C ALA A 54 -1.27 -8.45 -10.28
N ALA A 55 -1.47 -9.78 -10.33
CA ALA A 55 -1.11 -10.67 -9.23
C ALA A 55 0.41 -10.66 -8.95
N LEU A 56 1.23 -10.77 -9.99
CA LEU A 56 2.71 -10.70 -9.87
C LEU A 56 3.17 -9.36 -9.29
N ALA A 57 2.55 -8.25 -9.71
CA ALA A 57 2.84 -6.92 -9.15
C ALA A 57 2.43 -6.82 -7.67
N LEU A 58 1.33 -7.47 -7.27
CA LEU A 58 0.84 -7.46 -5.90
C LEU A 58 1.72 -8.30 -4.96
N LEU A 59 2.32 -9.40 -5.43
CA LEU A 59 3.20 -10.26 -4.63
C LEU A 59 4.35 -9.46 -3.98
N GLY A 60 4.96 -8.53 -4.71
CA GLY A 60 6.01 -7.67 -4.17
C GLY A 60 5.51 -6.78 -3.02
N SER A 61 4.32 -6.22 -3.16
CA SER A 61 3.70 -5.38 -2.12
C SER A 61 3.31 -6.18 -0.88
N ILE A 62 2.76 -7.38 -1.07
CA ILE A 62 2.41 -8.31 0.02
C ILE A 62 3.67 -8.73 0.79
N THR A 63 4.72 -9.14 0.07
CA THR A 63 5.98 -9.59 0.68
C THR A 63 6.64 -8.48 1.49
N ASN A 64 6.64 -7.24 0.97
CA ASN A 64 7.15 -6.08 1.69
C ASN A 64 6.31 -5.74 2.93
N GLY A 65 4.98 -5.78 2.82
CA GLY A 65 4.08 -5.55 3.96
C GLY A 65 4.26 -6.55 5.09
N LEU A 66 4.38 -7.84 4.76
CA LEU A 66 4.64 -8.92 5.73
C LEU A 66 6.03 -8.78 6.37
N THR A 67 7.06 -8.48 5.58
CA THR A 67 8.42 -8.24 6.09
C THR A 67 8.42 -7.07 7.08
N LEU A 68 7.72 -5.97 6.76
CA LEU A 68 7.62 -4.82 7.64
C LEU A 68 6.86 -5.14 8.94
N ALA A 69 5.77 -5.91 8.85
CA ALA A 69 5.02 -6.36 10.02
C ALA A 69 5.89 -7.22 10.96
N MET A 70 6.73 -8.08 10.40
CA MET A 70 7.66 -8.93 11.16
C MET A 70 8.89 -8.17 11.69
N ALA A 71 9.34 -7.14 10.98
CA ALA A 71 10.47 -6.30 11.35
C ALA A 71 10.15 -5.25 12.44
N MET A 72 8.90 -5.16 12.89
CA MET A 72 8.50 -4.28 13.99
C MET A 72 9.32 -4.59 15.26
N ALA A 73 9.96 -3.56 15.81
CA ALA A 73 10.87 -3.64 16.96
C ALA A 73 10.17 -4.05 18.26
N LYS A 74 8.87 -3.79 18.39
CA LYS A 74 8.06 -4.18 19.55
C LYS A 74 7.22 -5.41 19.18
N PRO A 75 7.41 -6.58 19.81
CA PRO A 75 6.61 -7.78 19.55
C PRO A 75 5.10 -7.54 19.63
N ARG A 76 4.68 -6.66 20.56
CA ARG A 76 3.28 -6.30 20.81
C ARG A 76 2.61 -5.45 19.70
N GLN A 77 3.39 -4.91 18.76
CA GLN A 77 2.87 -4.23 17.57
C GLN A 77 2.73 -5.16 16.35
N ARG A 78 3.29 -6.38 16.43
CA ARG A 78 3.18 -7.38 15.37
C ARG A 78 1.77 -7.94 15.26
N GLU A 79 1.12 -8.23 16.38
CA GLU A 79 -0.26 -8.77 16.39
C GLU A 79 -1.27 -7.80 15.74
N PRO A 80 -1.34 -6.49 16.09
CA PRO A 80 -2.20 -5.54 15.39
C PRO A 80 -1.90 -5.40 13.90
N ALA A 81 -0.61 -5.39 13.52
CA ALA A 81 -0.21 -5.27 12.12
C ALA A 81 -0.63 -6.49 11.29
N LEU A 82 -0.46 -7.70 11.85
CA LEU A 82 -0.90 -8.95 11.21
C LEU A 82 -2.42 -9.01 11.09
N ILE A 83 -3.16 -8.61 12.13
CA ILE A 83 -4.63 -8.55 12.09
C ILE A 83 -5.10 -7.56 11.03
N THR A 84 -4.50 -6.36 10.95
CA THR A 84 -4.81 -5.37 9.91
C THR A 84 -4.59 -5.96 8.51
N PHE A 85 -3.46 -6.63 8.31
CA PHE A 85 -3.12 -7.26 7.03
C PHE A 85 -4.12 -8.38 6.68
N MET A 86 -4.42 -9.28 7.61
CA MET A 86 -5.35 -10.40 7.40
C MET A 86 -6.78 -9.92 7.10
N VAL A 87 -7.28 -8.91 7.84
CA VAL A 87 -8.61 -8.34 7.61
C VAL A 87 -8.67 -7.56 6.29
N THR A 88 -7.58 -6.92 5.89
CA THR A 88 -7.52 -6.27 4.57
C THR A 88 -7.49 -7.29 3.43
N ALA A 89 -6.69 -8.35 3.59
CA ALA A 89 -6.51 -9.41 2.60
C ALA A 89 -7.73 -10.34 2.45
N SER A 90 -8.56 -10.48 3.49
CA SER A 90 -9.74 -11.33 3.46
C SER A 90 -10.84 -10.84 2.52
N GLY A 91 -10.77 -9.60 2.03
CA GLY A 91 -11.78 -9.03 1.14
C GLY A 91 -13.14 -8.83 1.80
N LEU A 92 -13.21 -8.86 3.13
CA LEU A 92 -14.45 -8.64 3.89
C LEU A 92 -15.09 -7.29 3.51
N THR A 93 -16.35 -7.33 3.14
CA THR A 93 -17.17 -6.14 2.89
C THR A 93 -18.31 -6.11 3.89
N LEU A 94 -18.31 -5.12 4.77
CA LEU A 94 -19.36 -4.92 5.78
C LEU A 94 -19.96 -3.53 5.57
N PHE A 95 -21.29 -3.43 5.60
CA PHE A 95 -22.01 -2.17 5.37
C PHE A 95 -21.67 -1.46 4.05
N SER A 96 -21.36 -2.23 2.98
CA SER A 96 -20.89 -1.71 1.69
C SER A 96 -19.53 -0.99 1.75
N ILE A 97 -18.78 -1.13 2.86
CA ILE A 97 -17.43 -0.59 3.03
C ILE A 97 -16.42 -1.72 2.84
N GLY A 98 -15.40 -1.47 2.02
CA GLY A 98 -14.35 -2.43 1.68
C GLY A 98 -13.44 -2.83 2.84
N SER A 99 -12.73 -3.94 2.66
CA SER A 99 -11.87 -4.56 3.67
C SER A 99 -10.74 -3.67 4.16
N ALA A 100 -10.24 -2.75 3.34
CA ALA A 100 -9.16 -1.83 3.71
C ALA A 100 -9.53 -0.93 4.91
N PHE A 101 -10.79 -0.48 4.97
CA PHE A 101 -11.28 0.32 6.11
C PHE A 101 -11.34 -0.54 7.38
N TRP A 102 -11.99 -1.71 7.28
CA TRP A 102 -12.15 -2.63 8.40
C TRP A 102 -10.81 -3.18 8.90
N GLY A 103 -9.83 -3.33 8.02
CA GLY A 103 -8.46 -3.70 8.37
C GLY A 103 -7.82 -2.68 9.30
N ILE A 104 -7.91 -1.39 8.96
CA ILE A 104 -7.39 -0.30 9.80
C ILE A 104 -8.15 -0.26 11.15
N VAL A 105 -9.47 -0.38 11.13
CA VAL A 105 -10.30 -0.39 12.35
C VAL A 105 -9.92 -1.56 13.27
N ALA A 106 -9.84 -2.79 12.75
CA ALA A 106 -9.49 -3.98 13.52
C ALA A 106 -8.06 -3.90 14.08
N GLY A 107 -7.12 -3.38 13.28
CA GLY A 107 -5.76 -3.09 13.71
C GLY A 107 -5.68 -2.11 14.87
N LEU A 108 -6.37 -0.98 14.74
CA LEU A 108 -6.44 0.05 15.78
C LEU A 108 -7.10 -0.47 17.06
N LEU A 109 -8.22 -1.20 16.95
CA LEU A 109 -8.87 -1.81 18.09
C LEU A 109 -7.94 -2.78 18.83
N THR A 110 -7.23 -3.65 18.09
CA THR A 110 -6.26 -4.57 18.69
C THR A 110 -5.13 -3.81 19.38
N LEU A 111 -4.59 -2.77 18.75
CA LEU A 111 -3.55 -1.94 19.34
C LEU A 111 -4.03 -1.23 20.62
N LEU A 112 -5.25 -0.71 20.61
CA LEU A 112 -5.87 -0.06 21.76
C LEU A 112 -6.11 -1.05 22.90
N ILE A 113 -6.65 -2.24 22.63
CA ILE A 113 -6.85 -3.28 23.65
C ILE A 113 -5.52 -3.72 24.25
N LEU A 114 -4.49 -3.93 23.42
CA LEU A 114 -3.16 -4.31 23.88
C LEU A 114 -2.48 -3.19 24.67
N ASN A 115 -2.74 -1.91 24.40
CA ASN A 115 -2.23 -0.79 25.19
C ASN A 115 -3.07 -0.55 26.46
N ALA A 116 -4.39 -0.72 26.41
CA ALA A 116 -5.32 -0.50 27.51
C ALA A 116 -5.19 -1.55 28.62
N ARG A 117 -4.86 -2.82 28.29
CA ARG A 117 -4.51 -3.85 29.31
C ARG A 117 -3.24 -3.51 30.12
N LYS A 118 -2.62 -2.36 29.89
CA LYS A 118 -1.38 -1.91 30.53
C LYS A 118 -1.57 -0.64 31.37
N ALA A 119 -2.76 -0.04 31.38
CA ALA A 119 -3.16 1.00 32.33
C ALA A 119 -3.87 0.32 33.51
#